data_AF-K9CZP1-F1
#
_entry.id   AF-K9CZP1-F1
#
_cell.length_a   1.000
_cell.length_b   1.000
_cell.length_c   1.000
_cell.angle_alpha   90.00
_cell.angle_beta   90.00
_cell.angle_gamma   90.00
#
_symmetry.space_group_name_H-M   'P 1'
#
loop_
_entity.id
_entity.type
_entity.pdbx_description
1 polymer ?
#
loop_
_entity_poly.entity_id
_entity_poly.type
_entity_poly.pdbx_seq_one_letter_code
_entity_poly.pdbx_strand_id
1 'polypeptide(L)'
;MLAYIGDAVYSLYIRERMTEAGITKVQVLHNLVTECICAKAQSKVLHAWETTEYLTEMEKQVAKRARNSNVHVPKSATVQEYRASTAFEAVLGYLYRSGQAERLQILMKDAFHYTLDSMG
;
A
#
# COMPACT_ATOMS: atom_id res chain seq x y z
N MET A 1 -1.37 -3.18 14.42
CA MET A 1 -0.19 -2.30 14.68
C MET A 1 0.70 -2.16 13.45
N LEU A 2 1.11 -3.24 12.75
CA LEU A 2 1.93 -3.08 11.54
C LEU A 2 1.22 -2.30 10.43
N ALA A 3 -0.03 -2.64 10.10
CA ALA A 3 -0.81 -1.93 9.09
C ALA A 3 -0.92 -0.42 9.36
N TYR A 4 -1.23 -0.04 10.61
CA TYR A 4 -1.25 1.36 11.05
C TYR A 4 0.04 2.13 10.73
N ILE A 5 1.20 1.48 10.81
CA ILE A 5 2.49 2.10 10.49
C ILE A 5 2.73 2.11 8.99
N GLY A 6 2.41 1.01 8.31
CA GLY A 6 2.56 0.90 6.86
C GLY A 6 1.69 1.89 6.10
N ASP A 7 0.47 2.16 6.57
CA ASP A 7 -0.40 3.21 6.04
C ASP A 7 0.30 4.58 6.10
N ALA A 8 0.84 4.95 7.27
CA ALA A 8 1.56 6.22 7.43
C ALA A 8 2.82 6.30 6.54
N VAL A 9 3.60 5.22 6.47
CA VAL A 9 4.81 5.12 5.65
C VAL A 9 4.48 5.26 4.16
N TYR A 10 3.48 4.53 3.67
CA TYR A 10 3.09 4.56 2.27
C TYR A 10 2.43 5.88 1.88
N SER A 11 1.58 6.43 2.76
CA SER A 11 0.95 7.74 2.53
C SER A 11 1.98 8.84 2.41
N LEU A 12 3.01 8.85 3.26
CA LEU A 12 4.11 9.80 3.15
C LEU A 12 4.87 9.63 1.85
N TYR A 13 5.26 8.39 1.51
CA TYR A 13 5.97 8.10 0.26
C TYR A 13 5.23 8.60 -0.97
N ILE A 14 3.92 8.34 -1.07
CA ILE A 14 3.10 8.78 -2.21
C ILE A 14 2.99 10.31 -2.25
N ARG A 15 2.80 10.97 -1.10
CA ARG A 15 2.76 12.43 -1.04
C ARG A 15 4.06 13.05 -1.52
N GLU A 16 5.21 12.54 -1.10
CA GLU A 16 6.52 13.01 -1.55
C GLU A 16 6.67 12.87 -3.07
N ARG A 17 6.38 11.68 -3.63
CA ARG A 17 6.48 11.45 -5.08
C ARG A 17 5.57 12.36 -5.90
N MET A 18 4.34 12.56 -5.44
CA MET A 18 3.39 13.43 -6.15
C MET A 18 3.75 14.92 -6.03
N THR A 19 4.34 15.36 -4.91
CA THR A 19 4.84 16.74 -4.77
C THR A 19 6.05 17.02 -5.65
N GLU A 20 6.92 16.03 -5.87
CA GLU A 20 8.06 16.15 -6.77
C GLU A 20 7.67 16.21 -8.25
N ALA A 21 6.48 15.71 -8.61
CA ALA A 21 5.95 15.75 -9.97
C ALA A 21 5.55 17.16 -10.46
N GLY A 22 5.71 18.21 -9.62
CA GLY A 22 5.47 19.60 -10.01
C GLY A 22 3.98 20.00 -10.09
N ILE A 23 3.08 19.20 -9.53
CA ILE A 23 1.64 19.48 -9.50
C ILE A 23 1.37 20.59 -8.47
N THR A 24 1.04 21.79 -8.93
CA THR A 24 0.87 22.98 -8.08
C THR A 24 -0.55 23.13 -7.52
N LYS A 25 -1.55 22.47 -8.11
CA LYS A 25 -2.94 22.52 -7.64
C LYS A 25 -3.17 21.50 -6.51
N VAL A 26 -3.31 22.00 -5.28
CA VAL A 26 -3.51 21.18 -4.07
C VAL A 26 -4.68 20.20 -4.20
N GLN A 27 -5.80 20.61 -4.80
CA GLN A 27 -6.94 19.71 -4.98
C GLN A 27 -6.63 18.52 -5.92
N VAL A 28 -5.90 18.78 -7.00
CA VAL A 28 -5.50 17.73 -7.95
C VAL A 28 -4.53 16.77 -7.27
N LEU A 29 -3.56 17.32 -6.54
CA LEU A 29 -2.61 16.56 -5.75
C LEU A 29 -3.31 15.65 -4.72
N HIS A 30 -4.28 16.19 -3.97
CA HIS A 30 -5.05 15.44 -2.99
C HIS A 30 -5.82 14.28 -3.64
N ASN A 31 -6.47 14.52 -4.78
CA ASN A 31 -7.22 13.49 -5.49
C ASN A 31 -6.30 12.35 -5.96
N LEU A 32 -5.18 12.69 -6.62
CA LEU A 32 -4.21 11.69 -7.08
C LEU A 32 -3.62 10.87 -5.94
N VAL A 33 -3.22 11.53 -4.84
CA VAL A 33 -2.73 10.83 -3.65
C VAL A 33 -3.81 9.88 -3.11
N THR A 34 -5.06 10.35 -3.01
CA THR A 34 -6.17 9.54 -2.47
C THR A 34 -6.48 8.33 -3.35
N GLU A 35 -6.44 8.49 -4.67
CA GLU A 35 -6.59 7.40 -5.62
C GLU A 35 -5.46 6.37 -5.47
N CYS A 36 -4.22 6.83 -5.24
CA CYS A 36 -3.08 5.92 -5.05
C CYS A 36 -3.11 5.14 -3.73
N ILE A 37 -3.61 5.75 -2.65
CA ILE A 37 -3.58 5.14 -1.31
C ILE A 37 -4.91 4.46 -0.93
N CYS A 38 -5.95 4.51 -1.76
CA CYS A 38 -7.23 3.89 -1.43
C CYS A 38 -7.14 2.35 -1.32
N ALA A 39 -8.04 1.74 -0.55
CA ALA A 39 -8.04 0.30 -0.30
C ALA A 39 -8.12 -0.53 -1.60
N LYS A 40 -8.86 -0.05 -2.60
CA LYS A 40 -8.95 -0.70 -3.91
C LYS A 40 -7.61 -0.72 -4.64
N ALA A 41 -6.87 0.39 -4.66
CA ALA A 41 -5.56 0.45 -5.31
C ALA A 41 -4.56 -0.48 -4.60
N GLN A 42 -4.46 -0.37 -3.27
CA GLN A 42 -3.59 -1.23 -2.46
C GLN A 42 -3.93 -2.73 -2.62
N SER A 43 -5.22 -3.07 -2.71
CA SER A 43 -5.67 -4.45 -2.94
C SER A 43 -5.20 -5.00 -4.28
N LYS A 44 -5.19 -4.19 -5.34
CA LYS A 44 -4.70 -4.62 -6.65
C LYS A 44 -3.19 -4.86 -6.63
N VAL A 45 -2.43 -3.97 -5.98
CA VAL A 45 -0.98 -4.13 -5.83
C VAL A 45 -0.66 -5.42 -5.08
N LEU A 46 -1.31 -5.67 -3.95
CA LEU A 46 -1.08 -6.90 -3.19
C LEU A 46 -1.38 -8.15 -4.02
N HIS A 47 -2.49 -8.13 -4.78
CA HIS A 47 -2.85 -9.23 -5.65
C HIS A 47 -1.78 -9.47 -6.73
N ALA A 48 -1.24 -8.41 -7.34
CA ALA A 48 -0.16 -8.50 -8.32
C ALA A 48 1.12 -9.09 -7.71
N TRP A 49 1.49 -8.68 -6.49
CA TRP A 49 2.64 -9.24 -5.80
C TRP A 49 2.47 -10.72 -5.44
N GLU A 50 1.25 -11.14 -5.08
CA GLU A 50 0.94 -12.54 -4.81
C GLU A 50 0.99 -13.39 -6.07
N THR A 51 0.46 -12.91 -7.20
CA THR A 51 0.42 -13.68 -8.45
C THR A 51 1.77 -13.79 -9.14
N THR A 52 2.65 -12.82 -8.92
CA THR A 52 4.01 -12.78 -9.49
C THR A 52 5.09 -13.30 -8.55
N GLU A 53 4.70 -13.80 -7.37
CA GLU A 53 5.63 -14.30 -6.34
C GLU A 53 6.67 -13.24 -5.93
N TYR A 54 6.29 -11.96 -5.98
CA TYR A 54 7.18 -10.82 -5.73
C TYR A 54 7.59 -10.71 -4.25
N LEU A 55 6.75 -11.21 -3.35
CA LEU A 55 6.98 -11.24 -1.91
C LEU A 55 7.83 -12.45 -1.50
N THR A 56 8.69 -12.25 -0.51
CA THR A 56 9.37 -13.33 0.20
C THR A 56 8.39 -14.12 1.06
N GLU A 57 8.76 -15.33 1.48
CA GLU A 57 7.91 -16.17 2.34
C GLU A 57 7.53 -15.47 3.66
N MET A 58 8.45 -14.70 4.26
CA MET A 58 8.16 -13.97 5.49
C MET A 58 7.15 -12.83 5.24
N GLU A 59 7.29 -12.10 4.14
CA GLU A 59 6.37 -11.04 3.73
C GLU A 59 4.95 -11.61 3.45
N LYS A 60 4.86 -12.75 2.76
CA LYS A 60 3.59 -13.47 2.55
C LYS A 60 2.93 -13.88 3.86
N GLN A 61 3.70 -14.37 4.83
CA GLN A 61 3.18 -14.74 6.15
C GLN A 61 2.62 -13.53 6.89
N VAL A 62 3.31 -12.38 6.84
CA VAL A 62 2.82 -11.12 7.42
C VAL A 62 1.50 -10.71 6.77
N ALA A 63 1.42 -10.71 5.44
CA ALA A 63 0.21 -10.39 4.68
C ALA A 63 -0.95 -11.31 5.08
N LYS A 64 -0.73 -12.63 5.08
CA LYS A 64 -1.74 -13.63 5.45
C LYS A 64 -2.26 -13.43 6.88
N ARG A 65 -1.39 -13.14 7.84
CA ARG A 65 -1.78 -12.90 9.23
C ARG A 65 -2.63 -11.63 9.36
N ALA A 66 -2.26 -10.56 8.66
CA ALA A 66 -3.01 -9.30 8.68
C ALA A 66 -4.39 -9.44 8.03
N ARG A 67 -4.49 -10.15 6.89
CA ARG A 67 -5.75 -10.42 6.18
C ARG A 67 -6.79 -11.13 7.04
N ASN A 68 -6.33 -12.01 7.93
CA ASN A 68 -7.17 -12.81 8.81
C ASN A 68 -7.45 -12.16 10.17
N SER A 69 -6.97 -10.95 10.42
CA SER A 69 -7.30 -10.23 11.64
C SER A 69 -8.78 -9.82 11.65
N ASN A 70 -9.44 -9.88 12.81
CA ASN A 70 -10.81 -9.42 12.95
C ASN A 70 -10.82 -7.89 12.93
N VAL A 71 -11.30 -7.31 11.84
CA VAL A 71 -11.37 -5.85 11.66
C VAL A 71 -12.78 -5.43 11.28
N HIS A 72 -13.25 -4.32 11.86
CA HIS A 72 -14.48 -3.65 11.44
C HIS A 72 -14.25 -3.01 10.06
N VAL A 73 -15.07 -3.35 9.08
CA VAL A 73 -14.90 -2.93 7.68
C VAL A 73 -15.68 -1.64 7.43
N PRO A 74 -15.06 -0.58 6.89
CA PRO A 74 -15.77 0.64 6.47
C PRO A 74 -16.76 0.39 5.34
N LYS A 75 -17.85 1.15 5.28
CA LYS A 75 -18.88 1.02 4.21
C LYS A 75 -18.36 1.32 2.79
N SER A 76 -17.25 2.04 2.68
CA SER A 76 -16.69 2.52 1.41
C SER A 76 -15.82 1.50 0.66
N ALA A 77 -15.55 0.34 1.24
CA ALA A 77 -14.75 -0.73 0.64
C ALA A 77 -15.44 -2.08 0.81
N THR A 78 -15.20 -3.00 -0.12
CA THR A 78 -15.60 -4.39 0.12
C THR A 78 -14.77 -4.98 1.26
N VAL A 79 -15.33 -5.95 1.98
CA VAL A 79 -14.60 -6.69 3.04
C VAL A 79 -13.29 -7.27 2.51
N GLN A 80 -13.27 -7.70 1.25
CA GLN A 80 -12.09 -8.27 0.60
C GLN A 80 -11.03 -7.20 0.32
N GLU A 81 -11.39 -6.09 -0.31
CA GLU A 81 -10.45 -4.98 -0.59
C GLU A 81 -9.84 -4.42 0.70
N TYR A 82 -10.65 -4.25 1.74
CA TYR A 82 -10.17 -3.73 3.02
C TYR A 82 -9.20 -4.68 3.73
N ARG A 83 -9.48 -5.99 3.71
CA ARG A 83 -8.56 -7.00 4.27
C ARG A 83 -7.27 -7.09 3.46
N ALA A 84 -7.35 -6.92 2.15
CA ALA A 84 -6.19 -6.88 1.28
C ALA A 84 -5.36 -5.61 1.50
N SER A 85 -5.97 -4.43 1.60
CA SER A 85 -5.27 -3.18 1.91
C SER A 85 -4.57 -3.25 3.27
N THR A 86 -5.25 -3.76 4.29
CA THR A 86 -4.66 -3.98 5.62
C THR A 86 -3.45 -4.92 5.56
N ALA A 87 -3.50 -5.95 4.71
CA ALA A 87 -2.39 -6.88 4.51
C ALA A 87 -1.20 -6.22 3.77
N PHE A 88 -1.48 -5.41 2.75
CA PHE A 88 -0.49 -4.58 2.06
C PHE A 88 0.24 -3.66 3.05
N GLU A 89 -0.51 -2.89 3.82
CA GLU A 89 0.04 -1.97 4.83
C GLU A 89 0.85 -2.75 5.89
N ALA A 90 0.40 -3.92 6.30
CA ALA A 90 1.13 -4.73 7.28
C ALA A 90 2.51 -5.18 6.78
N VAL A 91 2.66 -5.49 5.49
CA VAL A 91 3.96 -5.84 4.88
C VAL A 91 4.91 -4.64 4.94
N LEU A 92 4.45 -3.46 4.53
CA LEU A 92 5.27 -2.25 4.58
C LEU A 92 5.65 -1.88 6.02
N GLY A 93 4.68 -1.97 6.94
CA GLY A 93 4.91 -1.74 8.36
C GLY A 93 5.91 -2.72 8.98
N TYR A 94 5.92 -3.98 8.54
CA TYR A 94 6.92 -4.97 8.95
C TYR A 94 8.32 -4.59 8.48
N LEU A 95 8.49 -4.25 7.20
CA LEU A 95 9.79 -3.87 6.64
C LEU A 95 10.33 -2.60 7.32
N TYR A 96 9.48 -1.62 7.56
CA TYR A 96 9.84 -0.40 8.30
C TYR A 96 10.31 -0.72 9.71
N ARG A 97 9.53 -1.51 10.48
CA ARG A 97 9.86 -1.87 11.88
C ARG A 97 11.11 -2.73 12.01
N SER A 98 11.42 -3.54 11.00
CA SER A 98 12.60 -4.39 10.96
C SER A 98 13.83 -3.70 10.39
N GLY A 99 13.74 -2.42 10.00
CA GLY A 99 14.87 -1.65 9.47
C GLY A 99 15.28 -2.06 8.05
N GLN A 100 14.45 -2.79 7.33
CA GLN A 100 14.72 -3.27 5.96
C GLN A 100 14.42 -2.19 4.92
N ALA A 101 15.14 -1.06 5.01
CA ALA A 101 14.85 0.16 4.25
C ALA A 101 14.94 -0.04 2.73
N GLU A 102 15.92 -0.79 2.24
CA GLU A 102 16.09 -1.05 0.81
C GLU A 102 14.90 -1.83 0.24
N ARG A 103 14.52 -2.94 0.89
CA ARG A 103 13.37 -3.75 0.49
C ARG A 103 12.06 -2.97 0.58
N LEU A 104 11.90 -2.16 1.62
CA LEU A 104 10.76 -1.26 1.77
C LEU A 104 10.66 -0.29 0.58
N GLN A 105 11.78 0.33 0.18
CA GLN A 105 11.81 1.25 -0.95
C GLN A 105 11.39 0.54 -2.24
N ILE A 106 11.94 -0.66 -2.51
CA ILE A 106 11.61 -1.47 -3.69
C ILE A 106 10.10 -1.71 -3.77
N LEU A 107 9.48 -2.19 -2.69
CA LEU A 107 8.03 -2.43 -2.67
C LEU A 107 7.22 -1.15 -2.85
N MET A 108 7.56 -0.06 -2.16
CA MET A 108 6.82 1.21 -2.32
C MET A 108 6.92 1.78 -3.74
N LYS A 109 8.09 1.66 -4.37
CA LYS A 109 8.32 2.10 -5.75
C LYS A 109 7.50 1.28 -6.74
N ASP A 110 7.52 -0.04 -6.61
CA ASP A 110 6.73 -0.93 -7.46
C ASP A 110 5.22 -0.66 -7.29
N ALA A 111 4.74 -0.57 -6.04
CA ALA A 111 3.35 -0.23 -5.74
C ALA A 111 2.91 1.09 -6.39
N PHE A 112 3.76 2.12 -6.33
CA PHE A 112 3.50 3.41 -6.97
C PHE A 112 3.41 3.31 -8.49
N HIS A 113 4.34 2.63 -9.14
CA HIS A 113 4.30 2.42 -10.60
C HIS A 113 3.05 1.64 -11.02
N TYR A 114 2.75 0.54 -10.34
CA TYR A 114 1.56 -0.25 -10.61
C TYR A 114 0.28 0.58 -10.51
N THR A 115 0.22 1.47 -9.51
CA THR A 115 -0.96 2.30 -9.30
C THR A 115 -1.10 3.39 -10.37
N LEU A 116 0.00 4.01 -10.81
CA LEU A 116 -0.02 4.96 -11.92
C LEU A 116 -0.44 4.31 -13.24
N ASP A 117 0.11 3.14 -13.56
CA ASP A 117 -0.24 2.41 -14.79
C ASP A 117 -1.72 1.98 -14.80
N SER A 118 -2.30 1.76 -13.62
CA SER A 118 -3.72 1.41 -13.44
C SER A 118 -4.68 2.60 -13.57
N MET A 119 -4.18 3.83 -13.66
CA MET A 119 -4.96 5.07 -13.76
C MET A 119 -5.15 5.54 -15.22
N GLY A 120 -4.42 4.94 -16.17
CA GLY A 120 -4.63 5.08 -17.61
C GLY A 120 -5.59 4.04 -18.17
#